data_AF-A0A930DNY3-F1
#
_entry.id   AF-A0A930DNY3-F1
#
_cell.length_a   1.000
_cell.length_b   1.000
_cell.length_c   1.000
_cell.angle_alpha   90.00
_cell.angle_beta   90.00
_cell.angle_gamma   90.00
#
_symmetry.space_group_name_H-M   'P 1'
#
loop_
_entity.id
_entity.type
_entity.pdbx_description
1 polymer ?
#
loop_
_entity_poly.entity_id
_entity_poly.type
_entity_poly.pdbx_seq_one_letter_code
_entity_poly.pdbx_strand_id
1 'polypeptide(L)'
;CPDAKNYGDSYDRYGLLNRTVMAHCVHTEEEELELLMQRGTFICHCPQSNTNLQSGVSPVKHFLKRGAKLGLGTDVAGGANLSMFRAMTDAIQASKLRNCLLDEKDSALNLEEAFYMATLSGGQFFGKVGSFLPGYDADILVFERKRKGVRKETLLERLEMLLYTEKELFDLKAKFVQGRRIL
;
A
#
# COMPACT_ATOMS: atom_id res chain seq x y z
N CYS A 1 8.12 23.33 14.99
CA CYS A 1 7.49 24.56 14.49
C CYS A 1 6.30 24.85 15.41
N PRO A 2 6.50 25.61 16.51
CA PRO A 2 5.51 25.72 17.59
C PRO A 2 4.18 26.35 17.14
N ASP A 3 4.20 27.16 16.08
CA ASP A 3 3.00 27.81 15.54
C ASP A 3 2.28 26.99 14.45
N ALA A 4 2.75 25.77 14.16
CA ALA A 4 2.13 24.91 13.15
C ALA A 4 0.82 24.32 13.67
N LYS A 5 -0.21 24.28 12.80
CA LYS A 5 -1.53 23.75 13.15
C LYS A 5 -1.53 22.24 13.38
N ASN A 6 -0.77 21.53 12.56
CA ASN A 6 -0.60 20.08 12.59
C ASN A 6 0.78 19.71 12.02
N TYR A 7 1.07 18.41 11.97
CA TYR A 7 2.39 17.93 11.57
C TYR A 7 2.68 18.26 10.09
N GLY A 8 1.71 18.06 9.20
CA GLY A 8 1.78 18.46 7.79
C GLY A 8 2.03 19.95 7.57
N ASP A 9 1.35 20.84 8.31
CA ASP A 9 1.55 22.30 8.24
C ASP A 9 2.99 22.71 8.55
N SER A 10 3.66 21.96 9.43
CA SER A 10 5.08 22.22 9.74
C SER A 10 6.00 22.05 8.52
N TYR A 11 5.65 21.17 7.57
CA TYR A 11 6.35 21.02 6.29
C TYR A 11 5.86 22.02 5.23
N ASP A 12 4.56 22.30 5.21
CA ASP A 12 3.96 23.18 4.18
C ASP A 12 4.51 24.60 4.24
N ARG A 13 4.72 25.13 5.46
CA ARG A 13 5.30 26.46 5.70
C ARG A 13 6.66 26.68 5.05
N TYR A 14 7.39 25.60 4.77
CA TYR A 14 8.69 25.64 4.10
C TYR A 14 8.64 25.10 2.66
N GLY A 15 7.44 24.90 2.11
CA GLY A 15 7.24 24.40 0.75
C GLY A 15 7.65 22.94 0.55
N LEU A 16 7.72 22.14 1.62
CA LEU A 16 8.26 20.78 1.58
C LEU A 16 7.21 19.70 1.27
N LEU A 17 5.99 20.07 0.93
CA LEU A 17 4.92 19.12 0.58
C LEU A 17 4.79 18.88 -0.94
N ASN A 18 5.54 19.59 -1.78
CA ASN A 18 5.51 19.38 -3.23
C ASN A 18 6.43 18.23 -3.66
N ARG A 19 5.91 17.27 -4.43
CA ARG A 19 6.61 16.04 -4.86
C ARG A 19 7.14 15.20 -3.68
N THR A 20 6.39 15.18 -2.60
CA THR A 20 6.78 14.54 -1.33
C THR A 20 6.05 13.23 -1.12
N VAL A 21 6.72 12.30 -0.44
CA VAL A 21 6.11 11.08 0.12
C VAL A 21 6.08 11.22 1.64
N MET A 22 4.90 11.18 2.24
CA MET A 22 4.73 11.13 3.69
C MET A 22 4.47 9.69 4.14
N ALA A 23 5.42 9.14 4.89
CA ALA A 23 5.29 7.80 5.43
C ALA A 23 4.32 7.75 6.62
N HIS A 24 3.72 6.58 6.82
CA HIS A 24 2.87 6.20 7.95
C HIS A 24 1.48 6.84 7.98
N CYS A 25 1.40 8.17 8.15
CA CYS A 25 0.15 8.94 8.28
C CYS A 25 -0.87 8.25 9.23
N VAL A 26 -0.41 7.90 10.45
CA VAL A 26 -1.23 7.13 11.42
C VAL A 26 -2.25 8.00 12.13
N HIS A 27 -1.81 9.20 12.54
CA HIS A 27 -2.60 10.16 13.33
C HIS A 27 -3.02 11.38 12.50
N THR A 28 -3.06 11.25 11.18
CA THR A 28 -3.44 12.34 10.28
C THR A 28 -4.93 12.62 10.43
N GLU A 29 -5.23 13.85 10.86
CA GLU A 29 -6.61 14.37 10.96
C GLU A 29 -7.10 14.91 9.62
N GLU A 30 -8.39 15.26 9.55
CA GLU A 30 -9.06 15.73 8.33
C GLU A 30 -8.41 16.96 7.70
N GLU A 31 -8.10 18.00 8.48
CA GLU A 31 -7.45 19.23 7.96
C GLU A 31 -6.05 18.91 7.40
N GLU A 32 -5.31 17.99 8.04
CA GLU A 32 -3.99 17.58 7.55
C GLU A 32 -4.11 16.75 6.27
N LEU A 33 -5.06 15.80 6.20
CA LEU A 33 -5.31 15.02 5.00
C LEU A 33 -5.67 15.92 3.81
N GLU A 34 -6.54 16.90 4.03
CA GLU A 34 -6.92 17.88 3.02
C GLU A 34 -5.73 18.68 2.51
N LEU A 35 -4.87 19.14 3.43
CA LEU A 35 -3.61 19.80 3.06
C LEU A 35 -2.72 18.89 2.21
N LEU A 36 -2.49 17.64 2.63
CA LEU A 36 -1.68 16.69 1.87
C LEU A 36 -2.25 16.45 0.45
N MET A 37 -3.57 16.31 0.34
CA MET A 37 -4.25 16.14 -0.94
C MET A 37 -4.13 17.38 -1.83
N GLN A 38 -4.31 18.58 -1.28
CA GLN A 38 -4.18 19.86 -2.01
C GLN A 38 -2.77 20.07 -2.56
N ARG A 39 -1.74 19.63 -1.83
CA ARG A 39 -0.34 19.66 -2.27
C ARG A 39 0.04 18.53 -3.21
N GLY A 40 -0.86 17.55 -3.38
CA GLY A 40 -0.59 16.36 -4.17
C GLY A 40 0.47 15.46 -3.54
N THR A 41 0.66 15.55 -2.22
CA THR A 41 1.56 14.71 -1.43
C THR A 41 1.13 13.25 -1.54
N PHE A 42 2.10 12.36 -1.68
CA PHE A 42 1.85 10.94 -1.75
C PHE A 42 1.94 10.32 -0.34
N ILE A 43 0.96 9.52 0.05
CA ILE A 43 0.95 8.83 1.34
C ILE A 43 1.52 7.42 1.19
N CYS A 44 2.51 7.06 1.99
CA CYS A 44 3.08 5.72 2.03
C CYS A 44 2.66 4.99 3.31
N HIS A 45 1.64 4.12 3.19
CA HIS A 45 1.13 3.35 4.32
C HIS A 45 2.04 2.16 4.64
N CYS A 46 2.58 2.11 5.87
CA CYS A 46 3.57 1.13 6.30
C CYS A 46 3.02 0.26 7.47
N PRO A 47 2.07 -0.64 7.21
CA PRO A 47 1.28 -1.30 8.26
C PRO A 47 2.11 -2.16 9.22
N GLN A 48 3.12 -2.88 8.71
CA GLN A 48 3.95 -3.74 9.55
C GLN A 48 4.79 -2.92 10.54
N SER A 49 5.40 -1.83 10.06
CA SER A 49 6.16 -0.92 10.91
C SER A 49 5.30 -0.29 12.00
N ASN A 50 4.12 0.23 11.62
CA ASN A 50 3.18 0.82 12.58
C ASN A 50 2.78 -0.17 13.69
N THR A 51 2.63 -1.45 13.34
CA THR A 51 2.29 -2.51 14.30
C THR A 51 3.48 -2.83 15.20
N ASN A 52 4.66 -3.06 14.61
CA ASN A 52 5.88 -3.42 15.34
C ASN A 52 6.31 -2.34 16.35
N LEU A 53 6.14 -1.06 15.98
CA LEU A 53 6.56 0.08 16.78
C LEU A 53 5.44 0.67 17.65
N GLN A 54 4.28 0.00 17.73
CA GLN A 54 3.13 0.45 18.49
C GLN A 54 2.65 1.87 18.09
N SER A 55 2.85 2.26 16.84
CA SER A 55 2.46 3.59 16.34
C SER A 55 0.94 3.74 16.23
N GLY A 56 0.21 2.63 16.06
CA GLY A 56 -1.24 2.61 15.91
C GLY A 56 -1.68 2.19 14.50
N VAL A 57 -2.99 2.28 14.24
CA VAL A 57 -3.58 1.81 12.97
C VAL A 57 -4.08 2.98 12.15
N SER A 58 -3.38 3.29 11.05
CA SER A 58 -3.75 4.36 10.12
C SER A 58 -5.16 4.14 9.54
N PRO A 59 -6.00 5.19 9.40
CA PRO A 59 -7.31 5.12 8.75
C PRO A 59 -7.20 5.06 7.22
N VAL A 60 -6.36 4.15 6.69
CA VAL A 60 -5.97 4.14 5.27
C VAL A 60 -7.15 3.94 4.29
N LYS A 61 -8.19 3.20 4.70
CA LYS A 61 -9.42 3.05 3.91
C LYS A 61 -10.14 4.39 3.74
N HIS A 62 -10.13 5.26 4.76
CA HIS A 62 -10.68 6.61 4.64
C HIS A 62 -9.88 7.43 3.63
N PHE A 63 -8.55 7.40 3.69
CA PHE A 63 -7.68 8.11 2.73
C PHE A 63 -7.95 7.65 1.29
N LEU A 64 -8.12 6.34 1.08
CA LEU A 64 -8.44 5.76 -0.22
C LEU A 64 -9.80 6.27 -0.74
N LYS A 65 -10.84 6.26 0.10
CA LYS A 65 -12.18 6.77 -0.26
C LYS A 65 -12.19 8.26 -0.58
N ARG A 66 -11.34 9.04 0.07
CA ARG A 66 -11.16 10.48 -0.21
C ARG A 66 -10.43 10.75 -1.53
N GLY A 67 -9.83 9.72 -2.15
CA GLY A 67 -9.05 9.87 -3.36
C GLY A 67 -7.65 10.44 -3.11
N ALA A 68 -7.10 10.25 -1.91
CA ALA A 68 -5.72 10.60 -1.64
C ALA A 68 -4.77 9.76 -2.49
N LYS A 69 -3.67 10.36 -2.96
CA LYS A 69 -2.59 9.64 -3.64
C LYS A 69 -1.85 8.80 -2.60
N LEU A 70 -1.94 7.48 -2.70
CA LEU A 70 -1.34 6.62 -1.70
C LEU A 70 -0.87 5.27 -2.23
N GLY A 71 0.03 4.64 -1.50
CA GLY A 71 0.56 3.31 -1.78
C GLY A 71 1.03 2.62 -0.51
N LEU A 72 1.68 1.47 -0.66
CA LEU A 72 2.21 0.68 0.44
C LEU A 72 3.72 0.79 0.54
N GLY A 73 4.22 0.79 1.78
CA GLY A 73 5.63 0.69 2.11
C GLY A 73 5.90 -0.48 3.05
N THR A 74 7.06 -1.10 2.90
CA THR A 74 7.54 -2.12 3.84
C THR A 74 8.17 -1.50 5.08
N ASP A 75 8.80 -0.32 4.91
CA ASP A 75 9.50 0.44 5.93
C ASP A 75 10.52 -0.40 6.72
N VAL A 76 11.33 -1.20 6.03
CA VAL A 76 12.44 -1.91 6.68
C VAL A 76 13.44 -0.88 7.22
N ALA A 77 13.83 -0.88 8.49
CA ALA A 77 13.69 -1.96 9.50
C ALA A 77 12.57 -1.80 10.54
N GLY A 78 11.72 -0.77 10.45
CA GLY A 78 10.50 -0.69 11.28
C GLY A 78 9.56 -1.87 10.98
N GLY A 79 9.38 -2.19 9.70
CA GLY A 79 8.87 -3.47 9.22
C GLY A 79 9.98 -4.54 9.12
N ALA A 80 9.57 -5.81 9.16
CA ALA A 80 10.50 -6.95 9.17
C ALA A 80 10.59 -7.67 7.80
N ASN A 81 9.78 -7.29 6.81
CA ASN A 81 9.65 -8.00 5.54
C ASN A 81 9.84 -7.08 4.34
N LEU A 82 10.61 -7.53 3.35
CA LEU A 82 10.77 -6.85 2.05
C LEU A 82 9.62 -7.12 1.06
N SER A 83 8.74 -8.07 1.38
CA SER A 83 7.68 -8.51 0.47
C SER A 83 6.53 -7.50 0.42
N MET A 84 6.21 -7.00 -0.78
CA MET A 84 5.02 -6.18 -0.98
C MET A 84 3.72 -6.98 -0.79
N PHE A 85 3.75 -8.30 -1.01
CA PHE A 85 2.65 -9.20 -0.67
C PHE A 85 2.36 -9.17 0.83
N ARG A 86 3.44 -9.21 1.64
CA ARG A 86 3.30 -9.07 3.09
C ARG A 86 2.71 -7.70 3.48
N ALA A 87 3.18 -6.61 2.87
CA ALA A 87 2.63 -5.27 3.10
C ALA A 87 1.13 -5.19 2.76
N MET A 88 0.68 -5.84 1.66
CA MET A 88 -0.74 -5.94 1.32
C MET A 88 -1.53 -6.67 2.41
N THR A 89 -1.07 -7.85 2.84
CA THR A 89 -1.77 -8.64 3.86
C THR A 89 -1.80 -7.94 5.22
N ASP A 90 -0.72 -7.24 5.59
CA ASP A 90 -0.64 -6.47 6.84
C ASP A 90 -1.60 -5.28 6.82
N ALA A 91 -1.74 -4.59 5.68
CA ALA A 91 -2.72 -3.50 5.53
C ALA A 91 -4.16 -4.01 5.72
N ILE A 92 -4.49 -5.16 5.11
CA ILE A 92 -5.81 -5.80 5.26
C ILE A 92 -6.05 -6.18 6.73
N GLN A 93 -5.09 -6.84 7.38
CA GLN A 93 -5.23 -7.27 8.77
C GLN A 93 -5.37 -6.09 9.73
N ALA A 94 -4.52 -5.07 9.58
CA ALA A 94 -4.57 -3.87 10.41
C ALA A 94 -5.90 -3.13 10.24
N SER A 95 -6.37 -2.93 9.00
CA SER A 95 -7.66 -2.25 8.76
C SER A 95 -8.86 -3.03 9.31
N LYS A 96 -8.84 -4.38 9.27
CA LYS A 96 -9.87 -5.21 9.92
C LYS A 96 -9.84 -5.10 11.44
N LEU A 97 -8.65 -5.05 12.05
CA LEU A 97 -8.52 -4.81 13.50
C LEU A 97 -9.07 -3.44 13.87
N ARG A 98 -8.75 -2.38 13.10
CA ARG A 98 -9.34 -1.05 13.29
C ARG A 98 -10.86 -1.08 13.22
N ASN A 99 -11.41 -1.70 12.17
CA ASN A 99 -12.86 -1.85 11.99
C ASN A 99 -13.52 -2.55 13.19
N CYS A 100 -12.91 -3.63 13.68
CA CYS A 100 -13.45 -4.40 14.80
C CYS A 100 -13.33 -3.67 16.15
N LEU A 101 -12.23 -2.94 16.39
CA LEU A 101 -11.95 -2.32 17.69
C LEU A 101 -12.58 -0.94 17.86
N LEU A 102 -12.74 -0.19 16.78
CA LEU A 102 -13.30 1.17 16.80
C LEU A 102 -14.76 1.26 16.35
N ASP A 103 -15.36 0.13 15.96
CA ASP A 103 -16.72 0.03 15.36
C ASP A 103 -16.92 1.00 14.16
N GLU A 104 -15.82 1.34 13.47
CA GLU A 104 -15.86 2.18 12.29
C GLU A 104 -16.31 1.36 11.09
N LYS A 105 -17.61 1.26 10.84
CA LYS A 105 -18.17 0.50 9.71
C LYS A 105 -17.48 0.87 8.39
N ASP A 106 -17.17 -0.15 7.59
CA ASP A 106 -16.57 -0.01 6.25
C ASP A 106 -15.18 0.69 6.25
N SER A 107 -14.40 0.45 7.31
CA SER A 107 -12.97 0.86 7.42
C SER A 107 -11.98 -0.25 7.07
N ALA A 108 -12.46 -1.48 6.81
CA ALA A 108 -11.61 -2.60 6.38
C ALA A 108 -11.30 -2.52 4.88
N LEU A 109 -10.03 -2.77 4.54
CA LEU A 109 -9.60 -2.98 3.16
C LEU A 109 -10.01 -4.38 2.69
N ASN A 110 -10.44 -4.47 1.43
CA ASN A 110 -10.55 -5.74 0.72
C ASN A 110 -9.25 -6.06 -0.06
N LEU A 111 -9.23 -7.21 -0.72
CA LEU A 111 -8.07 -7.70 -1.46
C LEU A 111 -7.72 -6.79 -2.65
N GLU A 112 -8.74 -6.40 -3.40
CA GLU A 112 -8.64 -5.57 -4.60
C GLU A 112 -8.10 -4.19 -4.28
N GLU A 113 -8.52 -3.59 -3.16
CA GLU A 113 -8.03 -2.31 -2.67
C GLU A 113 -6.56 -2.40 -2.26
N ALA A 114 -6.17 -3.41 -1.48
CA ALA A 114 -4.78 -3.60 -1.12
C ALA A 114 -3.90 -3.86 -2.35
N PHE A 115 -4.40 -4.64 -3.31
CA PHE A 115 -3.71 -4.89 -4.58
C PHE A 115 -3.59 -3.61 -5.42
N TYR A 116 -4.66 -2.80 -5.50
CA TYR A 116 -4.64 -1.49 -6.15
C TYR A 116 -3.61 -0.55 -5.51
N MET A 117 -3.56 -0.48 -4.17
CA MET A 117 -2.58 0.30 -3.42
C MET A 117 -1.14 -0.11 -3.74
N ALA A 118 -0.89 -1.41 -3.84
CA ALA A 118 0.44 -1.97 -4.12
C ALA A 118 0.87 -1.88 -5.60
N THR A 119 -0.07 -1.68 -6.52
CA THR A 119 0.18 -1.72 -7.97
C THR A 119 -0.11 -0.37 -8.62
N LEU A 120 -1.32 -0.16 -9.15
CA LEU A 120 -1.67 1.03 -9.91
C LEU A 120 -1.55 2.31 -9.07
N SER A 121 -2.06 2.33 -7.83
CA SER A 121 -2.00 3.52 -6.98
C SER A 121 -0.57 3.87 -6.59
N GLY A 122 0.20 2.90 -6.09
CA GLY A 122 1.63 3.04 -5.79
C GLY A 122 2.45 3.45 -7.02
N GLY A 123 2.15 2.85 -8.17
CA GLY A 123 2.82 3.08 -9.45
C GLY A 123 2.67 4.50 -9.98
N GLN A 124 1.55 5.18 -9.69
CA GLN A 124 1.33 6.58 -10.10
C GLN A 124 2.41 7.54 -9.61
N PHE A 125 3.10 7.22 -8.50
CA PHE A 125 4.25 8.01 -8.04
C PHE A 125 5.44 7.94 -9.00
N PHE A 126 5.65 6.79 -9.65
CA PHE A 126 6.78 6.53 -10.55
C PHE A 126 6.47 6.83 -12.02
N GLY A 127 5.19 6.95 -12.39
CA GLY A 127 4.76 7.27 -13.74
C GLY A 127 3.59 6.40 -14.21
N LYS A 128 3.58 6.05 -15.49
CA LYS A 128 2.58 5.14 -16.06
C LYS A 128 3.02 3.69 -15.82
N VAL A 129 2.88 3.20 -14.59
CA VAL A 129 3.25 1.81 -14.22
C VAL A 129 2.22 1.25 -13.22
N GLY A 130 2.25 -0.07 -13.01
CA GLY A 130 1.36 -0.75 -12.06
C GLY A 130 0.04 -1.28 -12.65
N SER A 131 -0.13 -1.22 -13.98
CA SER A 131 -1.27 -1.83 -14.68
C SER A 131 -0.90 -2.20 -16.11
N PHE A 132 -1.66 -3.12 -16.73
CA PHE A 132 -1.47 -3.54 -18.12
C PHE A 132 -2.30 -2.71 -19.11
N LEU A 133 -2.45 -1.42 -18.83
CA LEU A 133 -3.12 -0.48 -19.72
C LEU A 133 -2.18 -0.05 -20.86
N PRO A 134 -2.70 0.29 -22.06
CA PRO A 134 -1.88 0.82 -23.13
C PRO A 134 -1.06 2.05 -22.70
N GLY A 135 0.22 2.06 -23.04
CA GLY A 135 1.15 3.14 -22.69
C GLY A 135 1.69 3.11 -21.26
N TYR A 136 1.45 2.03 -20.51
CA TYR A 136 2.11 1.76 -19.23
C TYR A 136 3.37 0.91 -19.42
N ASP A 137 4.36 1.12 -18.56
CA ASP A 137 5.58 0.33 -18.49
C ASP A 137 5.27 -1.12 -18.10
N ALA A 138 5.90 -2.06 -18.81
CA ALA A 138 5.72 -3.49 -18.61
C ALA A 138 6.56 -4.01 -17.43
N ASP A 139 6.16 -3.61 -16.22
CA ASP A 139 6.68 -4.13 -14.94
C ASP A 139 5.82 -5.31 -14.49
N ILE A 140 6.36 -6.52 -14.61
CA ILE A 140 5.58 -7.77 -14.53
C ILE A 140 6.27 -8.76 -13.60
N LEU A 141 5.46 -9.43 -12.77
CA LEU A 141 5.87 -10.62 -12.02
C LEU A 141 5.13 -11.84 -12.56
N VAL A 142 5.86 -12.92 -12.83
CA VAL A 142 5.29 -14.19 -13.27
C VAL A 142 5.51 -15.21 -12.17
N PHE A 143 4.41 -15.68 -11.57
CA PHE A 143 4.44 -16.71 -10.53
C PHE A 143 3.90 -18.03 -11.06
N GLU A 144 4.53 -19.12 -10.61
CA GLU A 144 4.05 -20.48 -10.81
C GLU A 144 3.81 -21.14 -9.46
N ARG A 145 2.73 -21.93 -9.37
CA ARG A 145 2.39 -22.65 -8.15
C ARG A 145 3.25 -23.92 -8.04
N LYS A 146 3.85 -24.15 -6.87
CA LYS A 146 4.72 -25.32 -6.62
C LYS A 146 3.98 -26.65 -6.67
N ARG A 147 2.67 -26.64 -6.38
CA ARG A 147 1.81 -27.82 -6.33
C ARG A 147 0.46 -27.50 -6.95
N LYS A 148 -0.14 -28.46 -7.65
CA LYS A 148 -1.51 -28.30 -8.16
C LYS A 148 -2.49 -28.22 -6.99
N GLY A 149 -3.46 -27.32 -7.10
CA GLY A 149 -4.59 -27.25 -6.17
C GLY A 149 -5.45 -28.50 -6.28
N VAL A 150 -6.05 -28.91 -5.16
CA VAL A 150 -7.00 -30.03 -5.10
C VAL A 150 -8.41 -29.64 -5.55
N ARG A 151 -8.73 -28.33 -5.53
CA ARG A 151 -10.00 -27.76 -5.98
C ARG A 151 -9.77 -26.82 -7.16
N LYS A 152 -10.82 -26.61 -7.95
CA LYS A 152 -10.84 -25.55 -8.97
C LYS A 152 -10.94 -24.19 -8.26
N GLU A 153 -10.05 -23.27 -8.62
CA GLU A 153 -9.96 -21.93 -8.04
C GLU A 153 -10.16 -20.88 -9.13
N THR A 154 -10.84 -19.79 -8.80
CA THR A 154 -10.94 -18.59 -9.62
C THR A 154 -9.60 -17.83 -9.66
N LEU A 155 -9.46 -16.86 -10.56
CA LEU A 155 -8.28 -16.01 -10.60
C LEU A 155 -8.10 -15.20 -9.30
N LEU A 156 -9.20 -14.72 -8.72
CA LEU A 156 -9.17 -13.95 -7.47
C LEU A 156 -8.69 -14.81 -6.30
N GLU A 157 -9.20 -16.04 -6.17
CA GLU A 157 -8.74 -16.98 -5.14
C GLU A 157 -7.26 -17.35 -5.33
N ARG A 158 -6.79 -17.47 -6.58
CA ARG A 158 -5.37 -17.71 -6.86
C ARG A 158 -4.49 -16.52 -6.49
N LEU A 159 -4.96 -15.29 -6.73
CA LEU A 159 -4.27 -14.07 -6.31
C LEU A 159 -4.24 -13.98 -4.79
N GLU A 160 -5.36 -14.21 -4.11
CA GLU A 160 -5.44 -14.20 -2.66
C GLU A 160 -4.45 -15.18 -2.04
N MET A 161 -4.44 -16.43 -2.51
CA MET A 161 -3.44 -17.42 -2.07
C MET A 161 -2.01 -16.94 -2.32
N LEU A 162 -1.71 -16.34 -3.48
CA LEU A 162 -0.38 -15.79 -3.74
C LEU A 162 0.00 -14.71 -2.72
N LEU A 163 -0.91 -13.77 -2.39
CA LEU A 163 -0.60 -12.71 -1.43
C LEU A 163 -0.33 -13.26 -0.03
N TYR A 164 -1.13 -14.23 0.43
CA TYR A 164 -1.04 -14.79 1.79
C TYR A 164 0.03 -15.86 1.97
N THR A 165 0.38 -16.59 0.91
CA THR A 165 1.26 -17.78 1.01
C THR A 165 2.50 -17.71 0.14
N GLU A 166 2.73 -16.58 -0.56
CA GLU A 166 3.87 -16.26 -1.45
C GLU A 166 4.91 -17.38 -1.60
N LYS A 167 5.97 -17.35 -0.77
CA LYS A 167 7.14 -18.26 -0.87
C LYS A 167 6.83 -19.69 -0.46
N GLU A 168 5.72 -19.94 0.22
CA GLU A 168 5.31 -21.27 0.65
C GLU A 168 4.72 -22.06 -0.53
N LEU A 169 3.83 -21.43 -1.31
CA LEU A 169 3.09 -22.11 -2.37
C LEU A 169 3.48 -21.70 -3.80
N PHE A 170 4.24 -20.64 -3.98
CA PHE A 170 4.59 -20.09 -5.29
C PHE A 170 6.09 -19.87 -5.47
N ASP A 171 6.54 -20.01 -6.71
CA ASP A 171 7.87 -19.63 -7.18
C ASP A 171 7.75 -18.44 -8.12
N LEU A 172 8.61 -17.43 -7.93
CA LEU A 172 8.80 -16.36 -8.90
C LEU A 172 9.60 -16.91 -10.09
N LYS A 173 8.98 -16.98 -11.26
CA LYS A 173 9.58 -17.54 -12.48
C LYS A 173 10.22 -16.50 -13.37
N ALA A 174 9.66 -15.29 -13.38
CA ALA A 174 10.24 -14.18 -14.11
C ALA A 174 9.86 -12.84 -13.47
N LYS A 175 10.76 -11.87 -13.58
CA LYS A 175 10.52 -10.47 -13.26
C LYS A 175 10.92 -9.61 -14.44
N PHE A 176 10.04 -8.69 -14.83
CA PHE A 176 10.29 -7.72 -15.88
C PHE A 176 10.23 -6.31 -15.31
N VAL A 177 11.11 -5.45 -15.80
CA VAL A 177 11.08 -3.99 -15.58
C VAL A 177 11.18 -3.32 -16.94
N GLN A 178 10.20 -2.49 -17.27
CA GLN A 178 10.06 -1.83 -18.58
C GLN A 178 10.18 -2.83 -19.74
N GLY A 179 9.57 -4.00 -19.60
CA GLY A 179 9.59 -5.09 -20.58
C GLY A 179 10.89 -5.88 -20.66
N ARG A 180 11.94 -5.51 -19.91
CA ARG A 180 13.20 -6.25 -19.86
C ARG A 180 13.17 -7.24 -18.71
N ARG A 181 13.48 -8.51 -19.01
CA ARG A 181 13.60 -9.55 -17.98
C ARG A 181 14.84 -9.31 -17.13
N ILE A 182 14.68 -9.27 -15.81
CA ILE A 182 15.76 -9.07 -14.82
C ILE A 182 15.91 -10.25 -13.85
N LEU A 183 14.96 -11.18 -13.85
CA LEU A 183 14.99 -12.48 -13.17
C LEU A 183 14.20 -13.50 -14.02
#